data_AF-I0Q0T9-F1
#
_entry.id   AF-I0Q0T9-F1
#
_cell.length_a   1.000
_cell.length_b   1.000
_cell.length_c   1.000
_cell.angle_alpha   90.00
_cell.angle_beta   90.00
_cell.angle_gamma   90.00
#
_symmetry.space_group_name_H-M   'P 1'
#
loop_
_entity.id
_entity.type
_entity.pdbx_description
1 polymer ?
#
loop_
_entity_poly.entity_id
_entity_poly.type
_entity_poly.pdbx_seq_one_letter_code
_entity_poly.pdbx_strand_id
1 'polypeptide(L)'
;MKKLFRIHFAAIVVSDLLLLVTFRPRYELSLERGLIFCFIFILAQGLLLFRLVNRLKKQFSEIYPQINKKIRFYYLGVLISDFLLFVFLAITGPQYFYSLTPVFTSCHSTLYYITASHLRENYPDFYDKHISFWECL
;
A
#
# COMPACT_ATOMS: atom_id res chain seq x y z
N MET A 1 12.89 8.45 -7.47
CA MET A 1 11.74 7.54 -7.17
C MET A 1 11.55 7.28 -5.67
N LYS A 2 12.64 7.17 -4.90
CA LYS A 2 12.66 6.86 -3.46
C LYS A 2 11.61 7.59 -2.62
N LYS A 3 11.48 8.91 -2.78
CA LYS A 3 10.55 9.73 -2.00
C LYS A 3 9.08 9.37 -2.23
N LEU A 4 8.72 9.13 -3.49
CA LEU A 4 7.37 8.76 -3.91
C LEU A 4 6.95 7.41 -3.30
N PHE A 5 7.85 6.42 -3.36
CA PHE A 5 7.67 5.12 -2.72
C PHE A 5 7.57 5.21 -1.19
N ARG A 6 8.41 6.03 -0.54
CA ARG A 6 8.35 6.23 0.91
C ARG A 6 7.05 6.89 1.38
N ILE A 7 6.56 7.90 0.67
CA ILE A 7 5.29 8.56 1.00
C ILE A 7 4.14 7.56 0.87
N HIS A 8 4.13 6.79 -0.21
CA HIS A 8 3.10 5.78 -0.43
C HIS A 8 3.15 4.68 0.65
N PHE A 9 4.33 4.16 0.97
CA PHE A 9 4.49 3.17 2.03
C PHE A 9 4.08 3.72 3.40
N ALA A 10 4.41 4.97 3.72
CA ALA A 10 3.96 5.62 4.93
C ALA A 10 2.42 5.73 4.97
N ALA A 11 1.78 6.05 3.85
CA ALA A 11 0.32 6.08 3.75
C ALA A 11 -0.30 4.69 3.98
N ILE A 12 0.33 3.62 3.49
CA ILE A 12 -0.11 2.24 3.78
C ILE A 12 -0.02 1.95 5.28
N VAL A 13 1.14 2.19 5.89
CA VAL A 13 1.35 1.91 7.32
C VAL A 13 0.38 2.71 8.20
N VAL A 14 0.13 3.98 7.87
CA VAL A 14 -0.86 4.81 8.57
C VAL A 14 -2.28 4.25 8.39
N SER A 15 -2.61 3.75 7.20
CA SER A 15 -3.92 3.13 6.93
C SER A 15 -4.11 1.84 7.72
N ASP A 16 -3.09 0.96 7.75
CA ASP A 16 -3.10 -0.29 8.53
C ASP A 16 -3.27 -0.01 10.03
N LEU A 17 -2.56 1.00 10.54
CA LEU A 17 -2.70 1.46 11.93
C LEU A 17 -4.09 2.01 12.22
N LEU A 18 -4.66 2.81 11.32
CA LEU A 18 -5.99 3.39 11.49
C LEU A 18 -7.07 2.32 11.49
N LEU A 19 -6.94 1.30 10.63
CA LEU A 19 -7.78 0.11 10.68
C LEU A 19 -7.64 -0.63 12.01
N LEU A 20 -6.42 -0.87 12.49
CA LEU A 20 -6.17 -1.52 13.78
C LEU A 20 -6.84 -0.79 14.96
N VAL A 21 -6.76 0.54 14.97
CA VAL A 21 -7.41 1.37 15.98
C VAL A 21 -8.94 1.29 15.87
N THR A 22 -9.48 1.25 14.64
CA THR A 22 -10.93 1.17 14.39
C THR A 22 -11.54 -0.14 14.88
N PHE A 23 -10.82 -1.26 14.73
CA PHE A 23 -11.26 -2.59 15.20
C PHE A 23 -10.89 -2.89 16.65
N ARG A 24 -10.38 -1.91 17.41
CA ARG A 24 -10.05 -2.10 18.83
C ARG A 24 -11.30 -2.53 19.61
N PRO A 25 -11.24 -3.58 20.45
CA PRO A 25 -12.41 -4.10 21.17
C PRO A 25 -13.08 -3.10 22.12
N ARG A 26 -12.42 -1.97 22.41
CA ARG A 26 -13.00 -0.86 23.19
C ARG A 26 -14.02 -0.03 22.39
N TYR A 27 -13.95 -0.05 21.07
CA TYR A 27 -14.97 0.54 20.20
C TYR A 27 -15.91 -0.60 19.81
N GLU A 28 -17.15 -0.57 20.33
CA GLU A 28 -18.21 -1.53 19.98
C GLU A 28 -18.69 -1.32 18.54
N LEU A 29 -17.79 -1.55 17.58
CA LEU A 29 -18.03 -1.35 16.17
C LEU A 29 -18.61 -2.65 15.61
N SER A 30 -19.86 -2.60 15.12
CA SER A 30 -20.49 -3.77 14.52
C SER A 30 -19.67 -4.25 13.31
N LEU A 31 -19.67 -5.57 13.08
CA LEU A 31 -18.96 -6.20 11.97
C LEU A 31 -19.30 -5.52 10.62
N GLU A 32 -20.58 -5.21 10.39
CA GLU A 32 -21.05 -4.50 9.19
C GLU A 32 -20.37 -3.15 9.00
N ARG A 33 -20.32 -2.31 10.05
CA ARG A 33 -19.63 -1.01 9.98
C ARG A 33 -18.14 -1.19 9.74
N GLY A 34 -17.53 -2.20 10.36
CA GLY A 34 -16.12 -2.53 10.17
C GLY A 34 -15.81 -2.88 8.72
N LEU A 35 -16.63 -3.72 8.09
CA LEU A 35 -16.49 -4.08 6.69
C LEU A 35 -16.65 -2.87 5.76
N ILE A 36 -17.59 -1.96 6.04
CA ILE A 36 -17.73 -0.71 5.29
C ILE A 36 -16.45 0.13 5.39
N PHE A 37 -15.89 0.29 6.59
CA PHE A 37 -14.61 1.00 6.76
C PHE A 37 -13.48 0.32 5.99
N CYS A 38 -13.29 -0.99 6.15
CA CYS A 38 -12.28 -1.75 5.40
C CYS A 38 -12.43 -1.56 3.89
N PHE A 39 -13.65 -1.62 3.37
CA PHE A 39 -13.90 -1.42 1.94
C PHE A 39 -13.50 -0.01 1.47
N ILE A 40 -13.82 1.04 2.26
CA ILE A 40 -13.39 2.42 1.98
C ILE A 40 -11.86 2.52 1.97
N PHE A 41 -11.17 1.85 2.90
CA PHE A 41 -9.70 1.82 2.92
C PHE A 41 -9.11 1.15 1.69
N ILE A 42 -9.66 0.02 1.24
CA ILE A 42 -9.23 -0.64 0.00
C ILE A 42 -9.38 0.31 -1.20
N LEU A 43 -10.51 1.03 -1.30
CA LEU A 43 -10.73 2.01 -2.36
C LEU A 43 -9.73 3.17 -2.29
N ALA A 44 -9.48 3.70 -1.09
CA ALA A 44 -8.49 4.75 -0.87
C ALA A 44 -7.08 4.28 -1.27
N GLN A 45 -6.70 3.05 -0.92
CA GLN A 45 -5.43 2.44 -1.31
C GLN A 45 -5.33 2.25 -2.82
N GLY A 46 -6.40 1.76 -3.47
CA GLY A 46 -6.47 1.66 -4.93
C GLY A 46 -6.27 3.02 -5.61
N LEU A 47 -6.86 4.08 -5.08
CA LEU A 47 -6.67 5.45 -5.57
C LEU A 47 -5.24 5.96 -5.35
N LEU A 48 -4.65 5.70 -4.18
CA LEU A 48 -3.27 6.06 -3.86
C LEU A 48 -2.28 5.34 -4.78
N LEU A 49 -2.49 4.06 -5.05
CA LEU A 49 -1.70 3.27 -5.99
C LEU A 49 -1.82 3.79 -7.42
N PHE A 50 -3.03 4.14 -7.86
CA PHE A 50 -3.25 4.74 -9.18
C PHE A 50 -2.51 6.07 -9.32
N ARG A 51 -2.57 6.93 -8.30
CA ARG A 51 -1.81 8.20 -8.26
C ARG A 51 -0.31 7.94 -8.33
N LEU A 52 0.22 7.01 -7.53
CA LEU A 52 1.63 6.61 -7.54
C LEU A 52 2.07 6.20 -8.96
N VAL A 53 1.31 5.32 -9.61
CA VAL A 53 1.60 4.83 -10.96
C VAL A 53 1.64 5.97 -11.99
N ASN A 54 0.67 6.88 -11.95
CA ASN A 54 0.65 8.02 -12.86
C ASN A 54 1.82 8.98 -12.63
N ARG A 55 2.22 9.20 -11.37
CA ARG A 55 3.39 10.02 -11.03
C ARG A 55 4.68 9.36 -11.52
N LEU A 56 4.83 8.04 -11.31
CA LEU A 56 5.97 7.28 -11.83
C LEU A 56 6.04 7.39 -13.35
N LYS A 57 4.93 7.19 -14.04
CA LYS A 57 4.86 7.28 -15.51
C LYS A 57 5.23 8.68 -16.02
N LYS A 58 4.80 9.74 -15.33
CA LYS A 58 5.08 11.14 -15.72
C LYS A 58 6.52 11.57 -15.43
N GLN A 59 7.06 11.23 -14.26
CA GLN A 59 8.38 11.69 -13.82
C GLN A 59 9.54 10.83 -14.33
N PHE A 60 9.25 9.58 -14.67
CA PHE A 60 10.24 8.57 -15.07
C PHE A 60 9.85 7.91 -16.40
N SER A 61 9.26 8.68 -17.32
CA SER A 61 8.73 8.17 -18.60
C SER A 61 9.76 7.39 -19.43
N GLU A 62 11.03 7.76 -19.32
CA GLU A 62 12.15 7.13 -20.01
C GLU A 62 12.36 5.67 -19.59
N ILE A 63 12.40 5.41 -18.28
CA ILE A 63 12.62 4.05 -17.74
C ILE A 63 11.31 3.31 -17.44
N TYR A 64 10.19 4.01 -17.41
CA TYR A 64 8.89 3.45 -17.01
C TYR A 64 8.53 2.17 -17.77
N PRO A 65 8.69 2.05 -19.10
CA PRO A 65 8.40 0.82 -19.82
C PRO A 65 9.16 -0.40 -19.30
N GLN A 66 10.41 -0.22 -18.87
CA GLN A 66 11.29 -1.27 -18.37
C GLN A 66 10.89 -1.72 -16.96
N ILE A 67 10.56 -0.75 -16.09
CA ILE A 67 10.16 -1.03 -14.70
C ILE A 67 8.67 -1.36 -14.54
N ASN A 68 7.85 -1.10 -15.56
CA ASN A 68 6.38 -1.21 -15.49
C ASN A 68 5.95 -2.55 -14.90
N LYS A 69 6.50 -3.68 -15.37
CA LYS A 69 6.10 -5.01 -14.89
C LYS A 69 6.33 -5.18 -13.38
N LYS A 70 7.43 -4.65 -12.84
CA LYS A 70 7.76 -4.69 -11.40
C LYS A 70 6.84 -3.77 -10.59
N ILE A 71 6.60 -2.55 -11.08
CA ILE A 71 5.61 -1.63 -10.48
C ILE A 71 4.22 -2.28 -10.47
N ARG A 72 3.86 -3.00 -11.54
CA ARG A 72 2.61 -3.75 -11.65
C ARG A 72 2.48 -4.86 -10.63
N PHE A 73 3.54 -5.64 -10.46
CA PHE A 73 3.58 -6.66 -9.44
C PHE A 73 3.43 -6.08 -8.03
N TYR A 74 4.13 -4.97 -7.75
CA TYR A 74 4.04 -4.29 -6.45
C TYR A 74 2.60 -3.86 -6.12
N TYR A 75 1.94 -3.12 -7.02
CA TYR A 75 0.60 -2.62 -6.72
C TYR A 75 -0.45 -3.74 -6.66
N LEU A 76 -0.33 -4.75 -7.53
CA LEU A 76 -1.26 -5.89 -7.50
C LEU A 76 -1.08 -6.66 -6.21
N GLY A 77 0.17 -6.86 -5.76
CA GLY A 77 0.46 -7.50 -4.49
C GLY A 77 -0.18 -6.78 -3.32
N VAL A 78 -0.04 -5.45 -3.22
CA VAL A 78 -0.66 -4.66 -2.14
C VAL A 78 -2.18 -4.78 -2.18
N LEU A 79 -2.79 -4.58 -3.35
CA LEU A 79 -4.24 -4.62 -3.49
C LEU A 79 -4.83 -6.02 -3.20
N ILE A 80 -4.14 -7.08 -3.62
CA ILE A 80 -4.54 -8.46 -3.34
C ILE A 80 -4.43 -8.74 -1.83
N SER A 81 -3.36 -8.30 -1.17
CA SER A 81 -3.19 -8.43 0.27
C SER A 81 -4.31 -7.73 1.04
N ASP A 82 -4.62 -6.48 0.70
CA ASP A 82 -5.73 -5.73 1.28
C ASP A 82 -7.10 -6.43 1.05
N PHE A 83 -7.32 -6.93 -0.16
CA PHE A 83 -8.55 -7.65 -0.49
C PHE A 83 -8.68 -8.97 0.28
N LEU A 84 -7.57 -9.71 0.44
CA LEU A 84 -7.54 -10.93 1.23
C LEU A 84 -7.84 -10.66 2.71
N LEU A 85 -7.29 -9.59 3.29
CA LEU A 85 -7.62 -9.15 4.64
C LEU A 85 -9.12 -8.89 4.79
N PHE A 86 -9.72 -8.20 3.83
CA PHE A 86 -11.16 -7.93 3.80
C PHE A 86 -12.01 -9.20 3.74
N VAL A 87 -11.69 -10.13 2.83
CA VAL A 87 -12.40 -11.41 2.73
C VAL A 87 -12.27 -12.22 4.00
N PHE A 88 -11.07 -12.28 4.58
CA PHE A 88 -10.85 -13.02 5.83
C PHE A 88 -11.64 -12.43 6.99
N LEU A 89 -11.67 -11.10 7.11
CA LEU A 89 -12.45 -10.38 8.10
C LEU A 89 -13.96 -10.63 7.94
N ALA A 90 -14.45 -10.65 6.70
CA ALA A 90 -15.86 -10.92 6.41
C ALA A 90 -16.30 -12.33 6.80
N ILE A 91 -15.40 -13.32 6.68
CA ILE A 91 -15.69 -14.73 7.02
C ILE A 91 -15.52 -14.99 8.52
N THR A 92 -14.42 -14.53 9.11
CA THR A 92 -14.02 -14.94 10.47
C THR A 92 -14.46 -13.97 11.57
N GLY A 93 -14.78 -12.72 11.21
CA GLY A 93 -15.17 -11.68 12.15
C GLY A 93 -14.00 -10.88 12.74
N PRO A 94 -14.30 -9.76 13.44
CA PRO A 94 -13.31 -8.77 13.86
C PRO A 94 -12.34 -9.24 14.94
N GLN A 95 -12.66 -10.32 15.67
CA GLN A 95 -11.81 -10.83 16.75
C GLN A 95 -10.42 -11.32 16.27
N TYR A 96 -10.29 -11.71 15.01
CA TYR A 96 -9.01 -12.13 14.41
C TYR A 96 -8.23 -11.00 13.76
N PHE A 97 -8.81 -9.78 13.70
CA PHE A 97 -8.20 -8.64 13.01
C PHE A 97 -6.81 -8.33 13.58
N TYR A 98 -6.69 -8.26 14.92
CA TYR A 98 -5.42 -7.95 15.60
C TYR A 98 -4.29 -8.93 15.29
N SER A 99 -4.59 -10.22 15.15
CA SER A 99 -3.58 -11.23 14.81
C SER A 99 -3.16 -11.16 13.34
N LEU A 100 -4.04 -10.69 12.46
CA LEU A 100 -3.82 -10.68 11.02
C LEU A 100 -3.17 -9.40 10.53
N THR A 101 -3.49 -8.24 11.12
CA THR A 101 -2.91 -6.95 10.69
C THR A 101 -1.38 -7.00 10.59
N PRO A 102 -0.63 -7.54 11.57
CA PRO A 102 0.83 -7.65 11.45
C PRO A 102 1.28 -8.51 10.25
N VAL A 103 0.54 -9.58 9.93
CA VAL A 103 0.83 -10.45 8.78
C VAL A 103 0.66 -9.67 7.48
N PHE A 104 -0.45 -8.97 7.29
CA PHE A 104 -0.70 -8.18 6.08
C PHE A 104 0.24 -6.97 5.96
N THR A 105 0.49 -6.25 7.06
CA THR A 105 1.49 -5.16 7.09
C THR A 105 2.90 -5.66 6.76
N SER A 106 3.27 -6.86 7.21
CA SER A 106 4.56 -7.47 6.84
C SER A 106 4.61 -7.85 5.36
N CYS A 107 3.49 -8.28 4.77
CA CYS A 107 3.38 -8.53 3.34
C CYS A 107 3.59 -7.23 2.54
N HIS A 108 2.91 -6.14 2.92
CA HIS A 108 3.10 -4.81 2.32
C HIS A 108 4.55 -4.35 2.39
N SER A 109 5.17 -4.51 3.57
CA SER A 109 6.57 -4.17 3.80
C SER A 109 7.50 -4.98 2.90
N THR A 110 7.27 -6.29 2.79
CA THR A 110 8.06 -7.19 1.95
C THR A 110 7.98 -6.79 0.47
N LEU A 111 6.77 -6.56 -0.04
CA LEU A 111 6.55 -6.10 -1.42
C LEU A 111 7.23 -4.75 -1.68
N TYR A 112 7.13 -3.83 -0.73
CA TYR A 112 7.82 -2.54 -0.78
C TYR A 112 9.34 -2.71 -0.86
N TYR A 113 9.92 -3.48 0.07
CA TYR A 113 11.37 -3.65 0.15
C TYR A 113 11.94 -4.33 -1.09
N ILE A 114 11.31 -5.40 -1.58
CA ILE A 114 11.75 -6.11 -2.79
C ILE A 114 11.71 -5.19 -4.01
N THR A 115 10.66 -4.36 -4.12
CA THR A 115 10.52 -3.45 -5.26
C THR A 115 11.52 -2.30 -5.16
N ALA A 116 11.66 -1.71 -3.97
CA ALA A 116 12.57 -0.61 -3.73
C ALA A 116 14.04 -1.01 -3.86
N SER A 117 14.43 -2.20 -3.38
CA SER A 117 15.80 -2.72 -3.54
C SER A 117 16.11 -2.96 -5.01
N HIS A 118 15.20 -3.61 -5.74
CA HIS A 118 15.35 -3.85 -7.17
C HIS A 118 15.52 -2.55 -7.97
N LEU A 119 14.70 -1.54 -7.69
CA LEU A 119 14.82 -0.23 -8.35
C LEU A 119 16.11 0.50 -7.98
N ARG A 120 16.54 0.41 -6.73
CA ARG A 120 17.79 1.02 -6.25
C ARG A 120 19.01 0.40 -6.90
N GLU A 121 19.03 -0.93 -7.05
CA GLU A 121 20.17 -1.68 -7.59
C GLU A 121 20.27 -1.54 -9.12
N ASN A 122 19.14 -1.57 -9.83
CA ASN A 122 19.14 -1.59 -11.30
C ASN A 122 19.02 -0.20 -11.93
N TYR A 123 18.50 0.80 -11.19
CA TYR A 123 18.25 2.16 -11.69
C TYR A 123 18.65 3.23 -10.65
N PRO A 124 19.90 3.23 -10.14
CA PRO A 124 20.33 4.08 -9.03
C PRO A 124 20.11 5.58 -9.29
N ASP A 125 20.49 6.06 -10.49
CA ASP A 125 20.39 7.47 -10.88
C ASP A 125 18.94 7.99 -10.84
N PHE A 126 18.00 7.17 -11.31
CA PHE A 126 16.57 7.49 -11.27
C PHE A 126 15.97 7.27 -9.88
N TYR A 127 16.48 6.31 -9.11
CA TYR A 127 16.00 5.99 -7.77
C TYR A 127 16.24 7.14 -6.81
N ASP A 128 17.47 7.67 -6.79
CA ASP A 128 17.90 8.78 -5.93
C ASP A 128 17.63 10.17 -6.54
N LYS A 129 17.11 10.25 -7.78
CA LYS A 129 16.64 11.50 -8.38
C LYS A 129 15.75 12.28 -7.40
N HIS A 130 16.20 13.49 -7.10
CA HIS A 130 15.48 14.40 -6.21
C HIS A 130 14.17 14.85 -6.87
N ILE A 131 13.08 14.75 -6.12
CA ILE A 131 11.75 15.22 -6.51
C ILE A 131 11.21 16.04 -5.34
N SER A 132 10.62 17.19 -5.65
CA SER A 132 10.01 18.02 -4.61
C SER A 132 8.80 17.31 -3.99
N PHE A 133 8.44 17.68 -2.76
CA PHE A 133 7.27 17.08 -2.11
C PHE A 133 5.97 17.39 -2.87
N TRP A 134 5.85 18.61 -3.41
CA TRP A 134 4.72 19.03 -4.24
C TRP A 134 4.56 18.24 -5.53
N GLU A 135 5.66 17.79 -6.12
CA GLU A 135 5.62 16.90 -7.27
C GLU A 135 5.28 15.46 -6.89
N CYS A 136 5.44 15.09 -5.61
CA CYS A 136 5.02 13.80 -5.08
C CYS A 136 3.56 13.78 -4.61
N LEU A 137 3.01 14.90 -4.14
CA LEU A 137 1.61 15.05 -3.71
C LEU A 137 0.65 15.14 -4.91
#